data_AF-A0AAW6YIR9-F1
#
_entry.id   AF-A0AAW6YIR9-F1
#
_cell.length_a   1.000
_cell.length_b   1.000
_cell.length_c   1.000
_cell.angle_alpha   90.00
_cell.angle_beta   90.00
_cell.angle_gamma   90.00
#
_symmetry.space_group_name_H-M   'P 1'
#
loop_
_entity.id
_entity.type
_entity.pdbx_description
1 polymer ?
#
loop_
_entity_poly.entity_id
_entity_poly.type
_entity_poly.pdbx_seq_one_letter_code
_entity_poly.pdbx_strand_id
1 'polypeptide(L)' 'MSTLEMLKSELNGIDIRFDEPLKQYTYTKVGGAADYLVFPRNRYELA' A
#
# COMPACT_ATOMS: atom_id res chain seq x y z
N MET A 1 4.94 5.33 -20.94
CA MET A 1 5.29 5.19 -19.52
C MET A 1 3.99 5.16 -18.74
N SER A 2 3.59 4.00 -18.21
CA SER A 2 2.30 3.89 -17.51
C SER A 2 2.45 4.49 -16.10
N THR A 3 1.39 5.11 -15.58
CA THR A 3 1.37 5.74 -14.25
C THR A 3 1.78 4.77 -13.12
N LEU A 4 1.54 3.47 -13.30
CA LEU A 4 1.94 2.41 -12.37
C LEU A 4 3.46 2.22 -12.27
N GLU A 5 4.19 2.44 -13.37
CA GLU A 5 5.65 2.28 -13.39
C GLU A 5 6.33 3.45 -12.68
N MET A 6 5.78 4.66 -12.80
CA MET A 6 6.24 5.83 -12.03
C MET A 6 6.04 5.63 -10.53
N LEU A 7 4.87 5.13 -10.10
CA LEU A 7 4.60 4.85 -8.69
C LEU A 7 5.58 3.81 -8.11
N LYS A 8 5.86 2.73 -8.85
CA LYS A 8 6.85 1.72 -8.42
C LYS A 8 8.28 2.27 -8.36
N SER A 9 8.64 3.21 -9.24
CA SER A 9 9.95 3.85 -9.29
C SER A 9 10.15 4.86 -8.16
N GLU A 10 9.17 5.73 -7.91
CA GLU A 10 9.24 6.77 -6.88
C GLU A 10 9.12 6.19 -5.46
N LEU A 11 8.29 5.15 -5.29
CA LEU A 11 8.07 4.50 -4.01
C LEU A 11 9.03 3.32 -3.78
N ASN A 12 10.15 3.27 -4.50
CA ASN A 12 11.12 2.19 -4.46
C ASN A 12 11.81 2.14 -3.09
N GLY A 13 11.25 1.35 -2.18
CA GLY A 13 11.65 1.27 -0.76
C GLY A 13 10.48 1.09 0.20
N ILE A 14 9.26 1.45 -0.23
CA ILE A 14 8.03 1.33 0.55
C ILE A 14 7.37 -0.02 0.25
N ASP A 15 6.87 -0.70 1.29
CA ASP A 15 6.15 -1.97 1.12
C ASP A 15 4.72 -1.66 0.65
N ILE A 16 4.45 -1.94 -0.64
CA ILE A 16 3.16 -1.73 -1.29
C ILE A 16 2.58 -3.09 -1.67
N ARG A 17 1.36 -3.36 -1.20
CA ARG A 17 0.57 -4.53 -1.54
C ARG A 17 -0.62 -4.11 -2.39
N PHE A 18 -0.98 -4.93 -3.35
CA PHE A 18 -2.07 -4.67 -4.29
C PHE A 18 -3.20 -5.65 -4.01
N ASP A 19 -4.45 -5.19 -4.10
CA ASP A 19 -5.67 -5.98 -3.87
C ASP A 19 -5.72 -6.73 -2.53
N GLU A 20 -5.09 -6.16 -1.50
CA GLU A 20 -4.91 -6.83 -0.22
C GLU A 20 -6.21 -6.74 0.64
N PRO A 21 -6.73 -7.86 1.18
CA PRO A 21 -7.95 -7.85 1.98
C PRO A 21 -7.74 -7.25 3.38
N LEU A 22 -8.42 -6.12 3.64
CA LEU A 22 -8.28 -5.35 4.88
C LEU A 22 -8.69 -6.13 6.14
N LYS A 23 -9.53 -7.16 6.00
CA LYS A 23 -9.93 -8.06 7.11
C LYS A 23 -8.75 -8.62 7.91
N GLN A 24 -7.57 -8.74 7.30
CA GLN A 24 -6.36 -9.23 7.99
C GLN A 24 -5.81 -8.21 8.99
N TYR A 25 -6.01 -6.91 8.73
CA TYR A 25 -5.42 -5.79 9.48
C TYR A 25 -6.44 -5.09 10.39
N THR A 26 -7.73 -5.28 10.18
CA THR A 26 -8.78 -4.67 11.04
C THR A 26 -8.99 -5.43 12.35
N TYR A 27 -9.37 -4.70 13.39
CA TYR A 27 -9.71 -5.28 14.70
C TYR A 27 -10.97 -6.16 14.62
N THR A 28 -11.98 -5.69 13.90
CA THR A 28 -13.27 -6.37 13.71
C THR A 28 -13.22 -7.54 12.72
N LYS A 29 -12.06 -7.79 12.08
CA LYS A 29 -11.84 -8.87 11.10
C LYS A 29 -12.79 -8.83 9.90
N VAL A 30 -13.23 -7.62 9.54
CA VAL A 30 -14.05 -7.34 8.36
C VAL A 30 -13.37 -6.26 7.50
N GLY A 31 -13.70 -6.21 6.21
CA GLY A 31 -13.14 -5.26 5.25
C GLY A 31 -12.78 -5.91 3.92
N GLY A 32 -13.16 -5.25 2.82
CA GLY A 32 -12.88 -5.68 1.45
C GLY A 32 -11.40 -5.56 1.06
N ALA A 33 -11.10 -5.84 -0.21
CA ALA A 33 -9.78 -5.62 -0.77
C ALA A 33 -9.53 -4.13 -0.99
N ALA A 34 -8.34 -3.66 -0.62
CA ALA A 34 -7.86 -2.32 -0.97
C ALA A 34 -7.02 -2.41 -2.25
N ASP A 35 -7.24 -1.49 -3.19
CA ASP A 35 -6.49 -1.47 -4.46
C ASP A 35 -4.98 -1.33 -4.22
N TYR A 36 -4.60 -0.49 -3.24
CA TYR A 36 -3.22 -0.30 -2.79
C TYR A 36 -3.16 -0.18 -1.27
N LEU A 37 -2.38 -1.04 -0.63
CA LEU A 37 -2.08 -0.99 0.81
C LEU A 37 -0.60 -0.71 1.00
N VAL A 38 -0.29 0.44 1.61
CA VAL A 38 1.07 0.96 1.76
C VAL A 38 1.47 0.93 3.23
N PHE A 39 2.60 0.30 3.53
CA PHE A 39 3.20 0.28 4.86
C PHE A 39 4.46 1.16 4.89
N PRO A 40 4.34 2.45 5.30
CA PRO A 40 5.48 3.34 5.42
C PRO A 40 6.38 2.89 6.58
N ARG A 41 7.67 2.84 6.33
CA ARG A 41 8.72 2.49 7.31
C ARG A 41 9.25 3.72 8.03
N ASN A 42 9.18 4.89 7.39
CA ASN A 42 9.69 6.15 7.91
C ASN A 42 8.69 7.29 7.73
N ARG A 43 8.79 8.34 8.55
CA ARG A 43 7.93 9.54 8.46
C ARG A 43 8.09 10.31 7.15
N TYR A 44 9.23 10.17 6.49
CA TYR A 44 9.48 10.77 5.18
C TYR A 44 8.65 10.13 4.06
N GLU A 45 8.17 8.89 4.26
CA GLU A 45 7.35 8.16 3.29
C GLU A 45 5.84 8.43 3.47
N LEU A 46 5.47 9.20 4.51
CA LEU A 46 4.09 9.59 4.81
C LEU A 46 3.69 10.94 4.18
N ALA A 47 4.67 11.74 3.75
CA ALA A 47 4.48 13.09 3.24
C ALA A 47 4.25 13.07 1.73
#